data_AF-A0A968T8G1-F1
#
_entry.id   AF-A0A968T8G1-F1
#
_cell.length_a   1.000
_cell.length_b   1.000
_cell.length_c   1.000
_cell.angle_alpha   90.00
_cell.angle_beta   90.00
_cell.angle_gamma   90.00
#
_symmetry.space_group_name_H-M   'P 1'
#
loop_
_entity.id
_entity.type
_entity.pdbx_description
1 polymer ?
#
loop_
_entity_poly.entity_id
_entity_poly.type
_entity_poly.pdbx_seq_one_letter_code
_entity_poly.pdbx_strand_id
1 'polypeptide(L)'
;MMNGEEFATMSNIAAENAGLAPIYGGANPKWKEPSYYKDNSVNWQDKIFRDAPTQSHQIGLSGGSESTQYVVTANYFSQDGIVLNSDFDRASLRANVDTKVSSWIKAGVSLTASRTLSNMTTSESDGANGGGVINGALAVPPTMPIYNDDGTYTTLNQTPFGVTTGNPYALALLAKINRISTGCWQMQVSNSI
;
A
#
# COMPACT_ATOMS: atom_id res chain seq x y z
N MET A 1 18.69 -1.46 -8.44
CA MET A 1 18.50 -0.59 -9.62
C MET A 1 19.75 0.24 -9.81
N MET A 2 20.04 0.66 -11.05
CA MET A 2 21.13 1.61 -11.31
C MET A 2 20.81 2.97 -10.67
N ASN A 3 21.84 3.67 -10.20
CA ASN A 3 21.68 5.06 -9.76
C ASN A 3 21.57 6.02 -10.96
N GLY A 4 21.26 7.30 -10.71
CA GLY A 4 21.07 8.31 -11.74
C GLY A 4 22.28 8.53 -12.65
N GLU A 5 23.49 8.53 -12.09
CA GLU A 5 24.74 8.70 -12.84
C GLU A 5 25.02 7.50 -13.76
N GLU A 6 24.87 6.28 -13.24
CA GLU A 6 25.01 5.03 -13.99
C GLU A 6 23.96 4.96 -15.12
N PHE A 7 22.71 5.29 -14.84
CA PHE A 7 21.64 5.31 -15.83
C PHE A 7 21.92 6.31 -16.95
N ALA A 8 22.34 7.53 -16.61
CA ALA A 8 22.67 8.57 -17.58
C ALA A 8 23.88 8.17 -18.44
N THR A 9 24.92 7.61 -17.83
CA THR A 9 26.11 7.11 -18.51
C THR A 9 25.76 5.99 -19.48
N MET A 10 24.99 5.00 -19.04
CA MET A 10 24.56 3.88 -19.87
C MET A 10 23.66 4.34 -21.04
N SER A 11 22.81 5.33 -20.80
CA SER A 11 21.96 5.92 -21.85
C SER A 11 22.78 6.63 -22.92
N ASN A 12 23.86 7.32 -22.54
CA ASN A 12 24.78 7.94 -23.50
C ASN A 12 25.56 6.89 -24.30
N ILE A 13 26.05 5.82 -23.66
CA ILE A 13 26.71 4.70 -24.35
C ILE A 13 25.75 4.05 -25.37
N ALA A 14 24.48 3.86 -25.01
CA ALA A 14 23.48 3.33 -25.92
C ALA A 14 23.19 4.27 -27.11
N ALA A 15 23.11 5.58 -26.86
CA ALA A 15 22.95 6.57 -27.91
C ALA A 15 24.14 6.60 -28.88
N GLU A 16 25.36 6.57 -28.36
CA GLU A 16 26.60 6.52 -29.14
C GLU A 16 26.66 5.27 -30.02
N ASN A 17 26.34 4.09 -29.47
CA ASN A 17 26.26 2.84 -30.23
C ASN A 17 25.20 2.87 -31.35
N ALA A 18 24.16 3.69 -31.19
CA ALA A 18 23.13 3.93 -32.21
C ALA A 18 23.51 5.05 -33.20
N GLY A 19 24.70 5.67 -33.07
CA GLY A 19 25.14 6.80 -33.89
C GLY A 19 24.42 8.12 -33.57
N LEU A 20 23.81 8.22 -32.40
CA LEU A 20 23.09 9.39 -31.92
C LEU A 20 23.98 10.27 -31.01
N ALA A 21 23.64 11.55 -30.92
CA ALA A 21 24.28 12.45 -29.97
C ALA A 21 23.95 12.04 -28.51
N PRO A 22 24.83 12.36 -27.53
CA PRO A 22 24.55 12.12 -26.12
C PRO A 22 23.20 12.68 -25.68
N ILE A 23 22.47 11.90 -24.89
CA ILE A 23 21.15 12.29 -24.36
C ILE A 23 21.33 13.23 -23.16
N TYR A 24 22.25 12.86 -22.27
CA TYR A 24 22.61 13.60 -21.05
C TYR A 24 23.90 14.39 -21.29
N GLY A 25 23.89 15.70 -21.00
CA GLY A 25 25.03 16.58 -21.31
C GLY A 25 25.13 16.98 -22.79
N GLY A 26 24.21 16.50 -23.62
CA GLY A 26 24.19 16.78 -25.05
C GLY A 26 23.52 18.10 -25.43
N ALA A 27 23.01 18.16 -26.66
CA ALA A 27 22.44 19.39 -27.23
C ALA A 27 21.18 19.90 -26.50
N ASN A 28 20.49 19.04 -25.74
CA ASN A 28 19.31 19.43 -24.97
C ASN A 28 19.71 19.84 -23.54
N PRO A 29 19.65 21.14 -23.18
CA PRO A 29 20.10 21.64 -21.88
C PRO A 29 19.22 21.18 -20.69
N LYS A 30 18.06 20.57 -20.97
CA LYS A 30 17.19 19.95 -19.97
C LYS A 30 17.88 18.78 -19.27
N TRP A 31 18.70 18.02 -20.00
CA TRP A 31 19.36 16.82 -19.49
C TRP A 31 20.80 17.12 -19.15
N LYS A 32 21.12 17.10 -17.86
CA LYS A 32 22.45 17.44 -17.35
C LYS A 32 23.45 16.33 -17.62
N GLU A 33 24.74 16.65 -17.46
CA GLU A 33 25.81 15.65 -17.50
C GLU A 33 25.55 14.51 -16.49
N PRO A 34 26.00 13.28 -16.77
CA PRO A 34 25.80 12.15 -15.85
C PRO A 34 26.21 12.43 -14.39
N SER A 35 27.31 13.17 -14.20
CA SER A 35 27.82 13.54 -12.87
C SER A 35 26.85 14.38 -12.02
N TYR A 36 25.94 15.14 -12.65
CA TYR A 36 24.90 15.89 -11.95
C TYR A 36 23.97 14.96 -11.15
N TYR A 37 23.72 13.76 -11.67
CA TYR A 37 22.78 12.81 -11.08
C TYR A 37 23.40 11.95 -9.98
N LYS A 38 24.69 12.12 -9.67
CA LYS A 38 25.32 11.48 -8.52
C LYS A 38 24.61 11.85 -7.21
N ASP A 39 24.32 13.14 -7.05
CA ASP A 39 23.65 13.69 -5.86
C ASP A 39 22.14 13.99 -6.11
N ASN A 40 21.70 13.95 -7.37
CA ASN A 40 20.32 14.24 -7.79
C ASN A 40 19.57 13.02 -8.32
N SER A 41 20.01 11.81 -7.96
CA SER A 41 19.34 10.55 -8.30
C SER A 41 18.13 10.30 -7.40
N VAL A 42 17.01 9.92 -8.00
CA VAL A 42 15.81 9.47 -7.30
C VAL A 42 15.73 7.95 -7.33
N ASN A 43 15.79 7.32 -6.16
CA ASN A 43 15.43 5.91 -6.03
C ASN A 43 13.91 5.81 -5.83
N TRP A 44 13.17 5.59 -6.91
CA TRP A 44 11.71 5.54 -6.86
C TRP A 44 11.16 4.47 -5.91
N GLN A 45 11.81 3.31 -5.81
CA GLN A 45 11.38 2.23 -4.90
C GLN A 45 11.49 2.66 -3.43
N ASP A 46 12.59 3.33 -3.06
CA ASP A 46 12.77 3.91 -1.71
C ASP A 46 11.73 4.99 -1.40
N LYS A 47 11.22 5.67 -2.42
CA LYS A 47 10.19 6.70 -2.23
C LYS A 47 8.78 6.14 -2.11
N ILE A 48 8.46 5.03 -2.77
CA ILE A 48 7.11 4.46 -2.73
C ILE A 48 6.93 3.40 -1.65
N PHE A 49 8.02 2.78 -1.20
CA PHE A 49 7.99 1.75 -0.17
C PHE A 49 8.38 2.31 1.19
N ARG A 50 7.76 1.76 2.23
CA ARG A 50 8.05 2.06 3.63
C ARG A 50 8.10 0.78 4.46
N ASP A 51 8.73 0.88 5.63
CA ASP A 51 8.53 -0.11 6.68
C ASP A 51 7.07 -0.11 7.12
N ALA A 52 6.51 -1.31 7.26
CA ALA A 52 5.09 -1.56 7.39
C ALA A 52 4.81 -2.37 8.67
N PRO A 53 4.82 -1.72 9.86
CA PRO A 53 4.58 -2.41 11.12
C PRO A 53 3.18 -3.00 11.16
N THR A 54 3.06 -4.16 11.81
CA THR A 54 1.79 -4.84 12.06
C THR A 54 1.60 -5.01 13.56
N GLN A 55 0.41 -4.69 14.05
CA GLN A 55 0.02 -4.78 15.45
C GLN A 55 -1.25 -5.63 15.58
N SER A 56 -1.26 -6.49 16.60
CA SER A 56 -2.40 -7.34 16.91
C SER A 56 -2.56 -7.42 18.43
N HIS A 57 -3.74 -7.03 18.90
CA HIS A 57 -4.12 -7.07 20.30
C HIS A 57 -5.39 -7.89 20.45
N GLN A 58 -5.37 -8.84 21.37
CA GLN A 58 -6.52 -9.66 21.71
C GLN A 58 -6.72 -9.65 23.21
N ILE A 59 -7.94 -9.33 23.64
CA ILE A 59 -8.35 -9.36 25.04
C ILE A 59 -9.52 -10.32 25.14
N GLY A 60 -9.41 -11.27 26.05
CA GLY A 60 -10.43 -12.28 26.31
C GLY A 60 -10.84 -12.27 27.77
N LEU A 61 -12.15 -12.37 27.99
CA LEU A 61 -12.75 -12.68 29.28
C LEU A 61 -13.55 -13.98 29.12
N SER A 62 -13.35 -14.93 30.01
CA SER A 62 -14.17 -16.14 30.09
C SER A 62 -14.53 -16.43 31.54
N GLY A 63 -15.69 -17.04 31.76
CA GLY A 63 -16.17 -17.37 33.08
C GLY A 63 -17.57 -17.97 33.05
N GLY A 64 -18.10 -18.27 34.23
CA GLY A 64 -19.41 -18.89 34.34
C GLY A 64 -19.57 -19.74 35.59
N SER A 65 -20.74 -20.37 35.70
CA SER A 65 -21.12 -21.38 36.69
C SER A 65 -21.34 -22.73 36.00
N GLU A 66 -21.66 -23.80 36.74
CA GLU A 66 -21.99 -25.11 36.14
C GLU A 66 -23.18 -25.08 35.17
N SER A 67 -24.06 -24.09 35.32
CA SER A 67 -25.24 -23.90 34.47
C SER A 67 -25.02 -22.93 33.32
N THR A 68 -24.16 -21.91 33.45
CA THR A 68 -23.95 -20.90 32.41
C THR A 68 -22.47 -20.64 32.18
N GLN A 69 -22.04 -20.66 30.92
CA GLN A 69 -20.67 -20.35 30.51
C GLN A 69 -20.71 -19.18 29.54
N TYR A 70 -19.76 -18.25 29.66
CA TYR A 70 -19.64 -17.13 28.75
C TYR A 70 -18.18 -16.88 28.37
N VAL A 71 -18.00 -16.39 27.14
CA VAL A 71 -16.72 -15.96 26.60
C VAL A 71 -16.94 -14.68 25.81
N VAL A 72 -16.14 -13.66 26.10
CA VAL A 72 -16.12 -12.40 25.36
C VAL A 72 -14.69 -12.16 24.89
N THR A 73 -14.50 -11.92 23.60
CA THR A 73 -13.19 -11.62 23.00
C THR A 73 -13.29 -10.35 22.19
N ALA A 74 -12.40 -9.40 22.44
CA ALA A 74 -12.18 -8.24 21.60
C ALA A 74 -10.83 -8.38 20.90
N ASN A 75 -10.77 -8.10 19.60
CA ASN A 75 -9.52 -8.06 18.85
C ASN A 75 -9.39 -6.74 18.09
N TYR A 76 -8.20 -6.18 18.10
CA TYR A 76 -7.80 -5.05 17.27
C TYR A 76 -6.56 -5.44 16.47
N PHE A 77 -6.65 -5.29 15.16
CA PHE A 77 -5.56 -5.55 14.22
C PHE A 77 -5.33 -4.29 13.41
N SER A 78 -4.08 -3.88 13.26
CA SER A 78 -3.67 -2.73 12.46
C SER A 78 -2.41 -3.08 11.70
N GLN A 79 -2.39 -2.78 10.41
CA GLN A 79 -1.26 -3.03 9.53
C GLN A 79 -1.09 -1.84 8.60
N ASP A 80 0.09 -1.21 8.67
CA ASP A 80 0.54 -0.32 7.60
C ASP A 80 0.87 -1.14 6.36
N GLY A 81 0.51 -0.65 5.17
CA GLY A 81 0.94 -1.25 3.91
C GLY A 81 2.34 -0.77 3.49
N ILE A 82 3.06 -1.66 2.82
CA ILE A 82 4.43 -1.41 2.32
C ILE A 82 4.43 -0.26 1.30
N VAL A 83 3.40 -0.15 0.46
CA VAL A 83 3.26 1.00 -0.43
C VAL A 83 2.66 2.17 0.37
N LEU A 84 3.20 3.37 0.17
CA LEU A 84 2.64 4.59 0.78
C LEU A 84 1.13 4.69 0.57
N ASN A 85 0.44 5.25 1.57
CA ASN A 85 -1.00 5.49 1.57
C ASN A 85 -1.88 4.22 1.48
N SER A 86 -1.31 3.05 1.81
CA SER A 86 -2.06 1.81 2.03
C SER A 86 -2.00 1.36 3.49
N ASP A 87 -3.12 0.85 4.00
CA ASP A 87 -3.30 0.40 5.39
C ASP A 87 -4.50 -0.54 5.52
N PHE A 88 -4.53 -1.29 6.63
CA PHE A 88 -5.63 -2.15 7.01
C PHE A 88 -5.83 -2.17 8.53
N ASP A 89 -7.01 -1.75 8.98
CA ASP A 89 -7.43 -1.79 10.37
C ASP A 89 -8.71 -2.63 10.53
N ARG A 90 -8.72 -3.50 11.54
CA ARG A 90 -9.89 -4.28 11.91
C ARG A 90 -10.09 -4.30 13.41
N ALA A 91 -11.26 -3.85 13.84
CA ALA A 91 -11.78 -4.09 15.19
C ALA A 91 -12.83 -5.20 15.13
N SER A 92 -12.79 -6.14 16.08
CA SER A 92 -13.79 -7.21 16.20
C SER A 92 -14.15 -7.48 17.65
N LEU A 93 -15.41 -7.84 17.86
CA LEU A 93 -15.96 -8.27 19.13
C LEU A 93 -16.70 -9.58 18.92
N ARG A 94 -16.42 -10.58 19.73
CA ARG A 94 -17.13 -11.85 19.79
C ARG A 94 -17.62 -12.07 21.21
N ALA A 95 -18.88 -12.42 21.37
CA ALA A 95 -19.47 -12.83 22.63
C ALA A 95 -20.23 -14.15 22.43
N ASN A 96 -19.96 -15.13 23.26
CA ASN A 96 -20.66 -16.41 23.28
C ASN A 96 -21.18 -16.64 24.70
N VAL A 97 -22.42 -17.08 24.81
CA VAL A 97 -23.06 -17.44 26.09
C VAL A 97 -23.82 -18.73 25.89
N ASP A 98 -23.50 -19.74 26.69
CA ASP A 98 -24.18 -21.03 26.71
C ASP A 98 -24.79 -21.25 28.09
N THR A 99 -26.07 -21.65 28.15
CA THR A 99 -26.77 -21.89 29.41
C THR A 99 -27.58 -23.19 29.38
N LYS A 100 -27.55 -23.92 30.48
CA LYS A 100 -28.42 -25.07 30.77
C LYS A 100 -29.69 -24.54 31.42
N VAL A 101 -30.78 -24.46 30.64
CA VAL A 101 -32.09 -24.01 31.15
C VAL A 101 -32.72 -25.10 32.01
N SER A 102 -32.47 -26.38 31.69
CA SER A 102 -32.87 -27.55 32.47
C SER A 102 -31.95 -28.74 32.16
N SER A 103 -32.13 -29.89 32.80
CA SER A 103 -31.29 -31.08 32.55
C SER A 103 -31.36 -31.60 31.11
N TRP A 104 -32.39 -31.20 30.37
CA TRP A 104 -32.67 -31.62 28.99
C TRP A 104 -32.73 -30.44 28.00
N ILE A 105 -32.57 -29.18 28.45
CA ILE A 105 -32.53 -28.01 27.56
C ILE A 105 -31.22 -27.25 27.75
N LYS A 106 -30.54 -27.00 26.64
CA LYS A 106 -29.43 -26.04 26.52
C LYS A 106 -29.79 -24.97 25.52
N ALA A 107 -29.45 -23.72 25.82
CA ALA A 107 -29.61 -22.59 24.92
C ALA A 107 -28.27 -21.86 24.81
N GLY A 108 -27.92 -21.44 23.59
CA GLY A 108 -26.69 -20.72 23.29
C GLY A 108 -26.98 -19.47 22.49
N VAL A 109 -26.17 -18.44 22.69
CA VAL A 109 -26.15 -17.21 21.90
C VAL A 109 -24.71 -16.93 21.49
N SER A 110 -24.50 -16.75 20.19
CA SER A 110 -23.25 -16.25 19.63
C SER A 110 -23.48 -14.90 18.97
N LEU A 111 -22.61 -13.95 19.25
CA LEU A 111 -22.58 -12.63 18.65
C LEU A 111 -21.17 -12.38 18.13
N THR A 112 -21.06 -11.95 16.87
CA THR A 112 -19.83 -11.44 16.30
C THR A 112 -20.13 -10.13 15.59
N ALA A 113 -19.37 -9.09 15.94
CA ALA A 113 -19.38 -7.79 15.30
C ALA A 113 -17.96 -7.46 14.83
N SER A 114 -17.82 -6.86 13.65
CA SER A 114 -16.53 -6.37 13.19
C SER A 114 -16.67 -5.12 12.34
N ARG A 115 -15.65 -4.27 12.40
CA ARG A 115 -15.47 -3.10 11.55
C ARG A 115 -14.09 -3.16 10.94
N THR A 116 -14.02 -3.04 9.62
CA THR A 116 -12.77 -3.00 8.86
C THR A 116 -12.68 -1.66 8.14
N LEU A 117 -11.53 -1.01 8.24
CA LEU A 117 -11.12 0.14 7.43
C LEU A 117 -9.89 -0.29 6.64
N SER A 118 -9.85 0.03 5.36
CA SER A 118 -8.67 -0.28 4.55
C SER A 118 -8.50 0.74 3.45
N ASN A 119 -7.27 1.20 3.28
CA ASN A 119 -6.83 1.99 2.14
C ASN A 119 -5.99 1.11 1.21
N MET A 120 -6.37 1.08 -0.06
CA MET A 120 -5.63 0.36 -1.10
C MET A 120 -5.08 1.36 -2.13
N THR A 121 -3.86 1.08 -2.59
CA THR A 121 -3.22 1.77 -3.71
C THR A 121 -3.44 0.99 -5.00
N THR A 122 -3.40 1.67 -6.15
CA THR A 122 -3.44 1.02 -7.46
C THR A 122 -2.05 0.51 -7.82
N SER A 123 -1.76 -0.74 -7.45
CA SER A 123 -0.48 -1.40 -7.70
C SER A 123 -0.20 -1.63 -9.18
N GLU A 124 -1.25 -1.92 -9.96
CA GLU A 124 -1.19 -2.22 -11.40
C GLU A 124 -2.32 -1.47 -12.13
N SER A 125 -1.96 -0.79 -13.21
CA SER A 125 -2.91 -0.12 -14.11
C SER A 125 -2.24 0.02 -15.47
N ASP A 126 -2.97 -0.39 -16.52
CA ASP A 126 -2.55 -0.30 -17.91
C ASP A 126 -3.24 0.93 -18.52
N GLY A 127 -2.47 1.97 -18.87
CA GLY A 127 -3.00 3.11 -19.62
C GLY A 127 -2.45 4.47 -19.21
N ALA A 128 -1.69 5.06 -20.14
CA ALA A 128 -1.61 6.47 -20.59
C ALA A 128 -1.65 7.67 -19.61
N ASN A 129 -1.97 7.52 -18.32
CA ASN A 129 -2.11 8.57 -17.32
C ASN A 129 -1.30 8.27 -16.03
N GLY A 130 -0.18 7.57 -16.18
CA GLY A 130 0.69 7.19 -15.06
C GLY A 130 0.27 5.87 -14.45
N GLY A 131 0.78 4.77 -15.01
CA GLY A 131 0.46 3.39 -14.64
C GLY A 131 0.63 3.08 -13.14
N GLY A 132 0.28 1.84 -12.77
CA GLY A 132 0.29 1.40 -11.37
C GLY A 132 1.57 1.82 -10.61
N VAL A 133 1.44 2.17 -9.33
CA VAL A 133 2.51 2.78 -8.51
C VAL A 133 3.81 1.97 -8.57
N ILE A 134 3.68 0.64 -8.61
CA ILE A 134 4.81 -0.29 -8.69
C ILE A 134 5.46 -0.24 -10.08
N ASN A 135 4.66 -0.29 -11.16
CA ASN A 135 5.16 -0.19 -12.52
C ASN A 135 5.89 1.14 -12.77
N GLY A 136 5.31 2.25 -12.29
CA GLY A 136 5.94 3.57 -12.37
C GLY A 136 7.29 3.61 -11.65
N ALA A 137 7.41 3.00 -10.46
CA ALA A 137 8.69 2.96 -9.74
C ALA A 137 9.77 2.10 -10.42
N LEU A 138 9.40 1.21 -11.34
CA LEU A 138 10.33 0.41 -12.14
C LEU A 138 10.68 1.07 -13.49
N ALA A 139 9.72 1.79 -14.09
CA ALA A 139 9.85 2.34 -15.44
C ALA A 139 10.38 3.78 -15.48
N VAL A 140 10.16 4.58 -14.44
CA VAL A 140 10.60 5.98 -14.43
C VAL A 140 12.11 6.07 -14.19
N PRO A 141 12.87 6.77 -15.04
CA PRO A 141 14.31 6.94 -14.85
C PRO A 141 14.65 7.55 -13.50
N PRO A 142 15.76 7.15 -12.86
CA PRO A 142 16.24 7.74 -11.60
C PRO A 142 16.70 9.20 -11.77
N THR A 143 16.78 9.70 -13.01
CA THR A 143 17.14 11.08 -13.35
C THR A 143 15.94 12.03 -13.36
N MET A 144 14.71 11.51 -13.20
CA MET A 144 13.49 12.32 -13.19
C MET A 144 13.22 12.91 -11.79
N PRO A 145 12.84 14.19 -11.70
CA PRO A 145 12.55 14.83 -10.42
C PRO A 145 11.18 14.43 -9.87
N ILE A 146 11.08 14.40 -8.53
CA ILE A 146 9.81 14.21 -7.80
C ILE A 146 8.99 15.51 -7.76
N TYR A 147 9.68 16.65 -7.70
CA TYR A 147 9.08 17.98 -7.50
C TYR A 147 9.40 18.90 -8.68
N ASN A 148 8.47 19.80 -8.98
CA ASN A 148 8.71 20.97 -9.81
C ASN A 148 9.54 22.01 -9.02
N ASP A 149 10.05 23.03 -9.71
CA ASP A 149 10.82 24.12 -9.09
C ASP A 149 10.00 24.93 -8.05
N ASP A 150 8.67 24.90 -8.15
CA ASP A 150 7.75 25.55 -7.19
C ASP A 150 7.44 24.68 -5.95
N GLY A 151 8.03 23.48 -5.86
CA GLY A 151 7.83 22.54 -4.75
C GLY A 151 6.58 21.67 -4.88
N THR A 152 5.76 21.83 -5.92
CA THR A 152 4.64 20.93 -6.21
C THR A 152 5.13 19.61 -6.80
N TYR A 153 4.33 18.54 -6.70
CA TYR A 153 4.67 17.27 -7.34
C TYR A 153 4.64 17.38 -8.86
N THR A 154 5.63 16.78 -9.52
CA THR A 154 5.49 16.49 -10.95
C THR A 154 4.33 15.51 -11.11
N THR A 155 3.34 15.80 -11.95
CA THR A 155 2.25 14.85 -12.25
C THR A 155 2.62 13.97 -13.43
N LEU A 156 3.20 14.61 -14.46
CA LEU A 156 3.72 13.98 -15.66
C LEU A 156 5.16 14.44 -15.89
N ASN A 157 5.98 13.48 -16.28
CA ASN A 157 7.41 13.60 -16.43
C ASN A 157 7.77 13.16 -17.84
N GLN A 158 8.11 14.11 -18.73
CA GLN A 158 8.63 13.77 -20.05
C GLN A 158 10.07 13.29 -19.90
N THR A 159 10.29 12.01 -20.14
CA THR A 159 11.60 11.34 -20.06
C THR A 159 12.54 11.81 -21.17
N PRO A 160 13.85 11.56 -21.05
CA PRO A 160 14.83 11.86 -22.10
C PRO A 160 14.59 11.13 -23.42
N PHE A 161 13.78 10.08 -23.42
CA PHE A 161 13.45 9.26 -24.59
C PHE A 161 12.15 9.70 -25.27
N GLY A 162 11.58 10.84 -24.89
CA GLY A 162 10.35 11.38 -25.47
C GLY A 162 9.06 10.73 -24.97
N VAL A 163 9.14 9.74 -24.07
CA VAL A 163 7.98 9.13 -23.41
C VAL A 163 7.56 9.97 -22.21
N THR A 164 6.27 10.20 -22.03
CA THR A 164 5.73 10.85 -20.83
C THR A 164 5.27 9.80 -19.85
N THR A 165 5.76 9.86 -18.61
CA THR A 165 5.41 8.93 -17.54
C THR A 165 4.79 9.69 -16.36
N GLY A 166 3.90 9.04 -15.61
CA GLY A 166 3.40 9.61 -14.36
C GLY A 166 4.45 9.54 -13.26
N ASN A 167 4.40 10.47 -12.30
CA ASN A 167 5.24 10.39 -11.11
C ASN A 167 4.70 9.32 -10.14
N PRO A 168 5.42 8.21 -9.91
CA PRO A 168 4.92 7.11 -9.07
C PRO A 168 4.78 7.52 -7.61
N TYR A 169 5.58 8.47 -7.12
CA TYR A 169 5.46 9.00 -5.76
C TYR A 169 4.17 9.82 -5.59
N ALA A 170 3.88 10.70 -6.55
CA ALA A 170 2.63 11.47 -6.55
C ALA A 170 1.41 10.54 -6.64
N LEU A 171 1.47 9.52 -7.51
CA LEU A 171 0.42 8.52 -7.64
C LEU A 171 0.24 7.72 -6.35
N ALA A 172 1.32 7.33 -5.65
CA ALA A 172 1.24 6.62 -4.38
C ALA A 172 0.50 7.43 -3.31
N LEU A 173 0.77 8.74 -3.22
CA LEU A 173 0.12 9.62 -2.26
C LEU A 173 -1.35 9.92 -2.60
N LEU A 174 -1.70 9.91 -3.89
CA LEU A 174 -3.05 10.25 -4.36
C LEU A 174 -3.97 9.03 -4.49
N ALA A 175 -3.42 7.83 -4.70
CA ALA A 175 -4.19 6.59 -4.84
C ALA A 175 -4.72 6.09 -3.49
N LYS A 176 -5.87 6.64 -3.08
CA LYS A 176 -6.58 6.22 -1.86
C LYS A 176 -7.95 5.64 -2.18
N ILE A 177 -8.07 4.32 -2.13
CA ILE A 177 -9.38 3.64 -2.16
C ILE A 177 -9.77 3.30 -0.73
N ASN A 178 -10.67 4.09 -0.13
CA ASN A 178 -11.18 3.84 1.21
C ASN A 178 -12.34 2.85 1.17
N ARG A 179 -12.18 1.72 1.85
CA ARG A 179 -13.25 0.73 2.02
C ARG A 179 -13.59 0.59 3.50
N ILE A 180 -14.88 0.75 3.80
CA ILE A 180 -15.46 0.51 5.12
C ILE A 180 -16.35 -0.74 5.01
N SER A 181 -16.12 -1.71 5.89
CA SER A 181 -16.95 -2.91 5.98
C SER A 181 -17.39 -3.15 7.42
N THR A 182 -18.67 -3.40 7.62
CA THR A 182 -19.26 -3.75 8.92
C THR A 182 -19.92 -5.12 8.80
N GLY A 183 -19.52 -6.08 9.64
CA GLY A 183 -20.07 -7.44 9.65
C GLY A 183 -20.83 -7.71 10.96
N CYS A 184 -22.06 -8.19 10.83
CA CYS A 184 -22.87 -8.78 11.92
C CYS A 184 -23.55 -10.05 11.36
N TRP A 185 -23.93 -10.97 12.27
CA TRP A 185 -24.88 -12.10 12.13
C TRP A 185 -24.30 -13.53 12.16
N GLN A 186 -24.54 -14.23 13.30
CA GLN A 186 -25.19 -15.55 13.38
C GLN A 186 -25.68 -15.80 14.82
N MET A 187 -26.99 -15.86 15.03
CA MET A 187 -27.58 -16.36 16.27
C MET A 187 -27.91 -17.83 16.06
N GLN A 188 -27.12 -18.75 16.63
CA GLN A 188 -27.41 -20.18 16.58
C GLN A 188 -28.10 -20.60 17.88
N VAL A 189 -29.38 -20.97 17.80
CA VAL A 189 -30.07 -21.70 18.87
C VAL A 189 -29.93 -23.18 18.53
N SER A 190 -28.99 -23.90 19.15
CA SER A 190 -28.89 -25.35 18.97
C SER A 190 -29.66 -26.07 20.07
N ASN A 191 -30.65 -26.87 19.67
CA ASN A 191 -31.32 -27.82 20.55
C ASN A 191 -30.62 -29.18 20.40
N SER A 192 -29.95 -29.67 21.43
CA SER A 192 -29.50 -31.07 21.49
C SER A 192 -30.55 -31.88 22.26
N ILE A 193 -31.26 -32.76 21.55
CA ILE A 193 -32.11 -33.81 22.13
C ILE A 193 -31.22 -34.86 22.80
#